data_AF-A0A973NPZ2-F1
#
_entry.id   AF-A0A973NPZ2-F1
#
_cell.length_a   1.000
_cell.length_b   1.000
_cell.length_c   1.000
_cell.angle_alpha   90.00
_cell.angle_beta   90.00
_cell.angle_gamma   90.00
#
_symmetry.space_group_name_H-M   'P 1'
#
loop_
_entity.id
_entity.type
_entity.pdbx_description
1 polymer ?
#
loop_
_entity_poly.entity_id
_entity_poly.type
_entity_poly.pdbx_seq_one_letter_code
_entity_poly.pdbx_strand_id
1 'polypeptide(L)'
;MKRVFFGCDPVGKSVIWEEGGFMSVSGALPIAVSDELRRSLLDWNDRMGVLVRTPERYSQAELLATRMDLNEEGERLARRIEDEQNGQVDVQYREE
;
A
#
# COMPACT_ATOMS: atom_id res chain seq x y z
N MET A 1 -0.78 -10.28 18.84
CA MET A 1 -1.23 -9.43 17.73
C MET A 1 -0.03 -9.15 16.86
N LYS A 2 -0.05 -9.60 15.61
CA LYS A 2 1.04 -9.41 14.64
C LYS A 2 0.92 -8.00 14.06
N ARG A 3 2.02 -7.27 13.88
CA ARG A 3 2.00 -5.96 13.21
C ARG A 3 2.59 -6.09 11.82
N VAL A 4 1.84 -5.60 10.83
CA VAL A 4 2.20 -5.65 9.41
C VAL A 4 2.10 -4.25 8.84
N PHE A 5 3.12 -3.86 8.08
CA PHE A 5 3.11 -2.63 7.31
C PHE A 5 3.03 -2.96 5.83
N PHE A 6 2.38 -2.09 5.06
CA PHE A 6 2.52 -2.11 3.62
C PHE A 6 2.80 -0.73 3.04
N GLY A 7 3.44 -0.73 1.88
CA GLY A 7 3.82 0.48 1.16
C GLY A 7 3.89 0.23 -0.35
N CYS A 8 4.24 1.27 -1.07
CA CYS A 8 4.35 1.23 -2.52
C CYS A 8 5.64 0.55 -2.96
N ASP A 9 5.59 -0.30 -3.99
CA ASP A 9 6.75 -0.59 -4.84
C ASP A 9 6.84 0.50 -5.92
N PRO A 10 7.89 1.31 -5.97
CA PRO A 10 8.06 2.34 -7.00
C PRO A 10 8.00 1.80 -8.43
N VAL A 11 8.24 0.49 -8.64
CA VAL A 11 8.13 -0.17 -9.95
C VAL A 11 6.68 -0.59 -10.27
N GLY A 12 5.73 -0.45 -9.33
CA GLY A 12 4.32 -0.72 -9.53
C GLY A 12 3.98 -2.22 -9.69
N LYS A 13 4.89 -3.14 -9.39
CA LYS A 13 4.69 -4.59 -9.67
C LYS A 13 3.99 -5.33 -8.54
N SER A 14 4.20 -4.90 -7.32
CA SER A 14 3.68 -5.56 -6.11
C SER A 14 3.58 -4.58 -4.96
N VAL A 15 2.74 -4.84 -3.97
CA VAL A 15 2.80 -4.08 -2.70
C VAL A 15 4.00 -4.56 -1.87
N ILE A 16 4.74 -3.63 -1.26
CA ILE A 16 5.81 -3.97 -0.30
C ILE A 16 5.18 -4.29 1.05
N TRP A 17 5.65 -5.35 1.71
CA TRP A 17 5.19 -5.75 3.04
C TRP A 17 6.34 -5.86 4.03
N GLU A 18 6.13 -5.36 5.25
CA GLU A 18 7.06 -5.52 6.36
C GLU A 18 6.37 -6.11 7.57
N GLU A 19 6.99 -7.11 8.19
CA GLU A 19 6.53 -7.71 9.44
C GLU A 19 7.57 -7.47 10.52
N GLY A 20 7.16 -6.91 11.66
CA GLY A 20 8.05 -6.73 12.81
C GLY A 20 9.30 -5.86 12.56
N GLY A 21 9.25 -4.95 11.57
CA GLY A 21 10.38 -4.06 11.24
C GLY A 21 11.44 -4.67 10.32
N PHE A 22 11.17 -5.83 9.71
CA PHE A 22 12.00 -6.43 8.67
C PHE A 22 11.25 -6.47 7.35
N MET A 23 11.88 -6.03 6.25
CA MET A 23 11.31 -6.15 4.91
C MET A 23 11.17 -7.62 4.53
N SER A 24 9.93 -8.05 4.28
CA SER A 24 9.67 -9.35 3.68
C SER A 24 9.93 -9.24 2.18
N VAL A 25 11.02 -9.83 1.70
CA VAL A 25 11.41 -9.84 0.27
C VAL A 25 10.72 -10.98 -0.50
N SER A 26 9.81 -11.75 0.12
CA SER A 26 9.37 -13.04 -0.45
C SER A 26 8.21 -12.97 -1.44
N GLY A 27 7.65 -11.79 -1.73
CA GLY A 27 6.52 -11.64 -2.67
C GLY A 27 5.21 -12.32 -2.24
N ALA A 28 5.22 -13.07 -1.14
CA ALA A 28 4.04 -13.64 -0.52
C ALA A 28 3.48 -12.67 0.52
N LEU A 29 2.16 -12.48 0.47
CA LEU A 29 1.45 -11.69 1.48
C LEU A 29 1.63 -12.34 2.86
N PRO A 30 2.10 -11.60 3.88
CA PRO A 30 2.32 -12.15 5.22
C PRO A 30 1.00 -12.48 5.96
N ILE A 31 -0.14 -12.13 5.35
CA ILE A 31 -1.50 -12.29 5.84
C ILE A 31 -2.42 -12.64 4.67
N ALA A 32 -3.52 -13.34 4.96
CA ALA A 32 -4.52 -13.66 3.95
C ALA A 32 -5.44 -12.45 3.73
N VAL A 33 -5.69 -12.10 2.47
CA VAL A 33 -6.69 -11.07 2.11
C VAL A 33 -7.56 -11.60 0.99
N SER A 34 -8.78 -11.09 0.89
CA SER A 34 -9.69 -11.40 -0.21
C SER A 34 -9.10 -11.00 -1.56
N ASP A 35 -9.58 -11.64 -2.64
CA ASP A 35 -9.17 -11.28 -4.00
C ASP A 35 -9.56 -9.84 -4.36
N GLU A 36 -10.65 -9.32 -3.78
CA GLU A 36 -11.09 -7.94 -3.96
C GLU A 36 -10.08 -6.95 -3.36
N LEU A 37 -9.67 -7.16 -2.10
CA LEU A 37 -8.65 -6.32 -1.47
C LEU A 37 -7.31 -6.45 -2.17
N ARG A 38 -6.93 -7.66 -2.59
CA ARG A 38 -5.70 -7.87 -3.38
C ARG A 38 -5.71 -7.03 -4.65
N ARG A 39 -6.81 -6.98 -5.39
CA ARG A 39 -6.92 -6.16 -6.60
C ARG A 39 -6.84 -4.68 -6.29
N SER A 40 -7.54 -4.23 -5.24
CA SER A 40 -7.53 -2.83 -4.80
C SER A 40 -6.11 -2.37 -4.41
N LEU A 41 -5.38 -3.23 -3.70
CA LEU A 41 -3.99 -2.99 -3.32
C LEU A 41 -3.06 -2.88 -4.52
N LEU A 42 -3.23 -3.74 -5.53
CA LEU A 42 -2.41 -3.70 -6.74
C LEU A 42 -2.72 -2.48 -7.61
N ASP A 43 -3.99 -2.09 -7.74
CA ASP A 43 -4.40 -0.87 -8.46
C ASP A 43 -3.82 0.39 -7.80
N TRP A 44 -3.96 0.49 -6.49
CA TRP A 44 -3.36 1.57 -5.70
C TRP A 44 -1.84 1.63 -5.89
N ASN A 45 -1.16 0.47 -5.83
CA ASN A 45 0.30 0.40 -5.99
C ASN A 45 0.77 0.80 -7.39
N ASP A 46 0.05 0.43 -8.45
CA ASP A 46 0.39 0.87 -9.80
C ASP A 46 0.24 2.39 -9.94
N ARG A 47 -0.85 2.96 -9.42
CA ARG A 47 -1.09 4.41 -9.43
C ARG A 47 0.00 5.18 -8.65
N MET A 48 0.38 4.69 -7.47
CA MET A 48 1.48 5.28 -6.70
C MET A 48 2.83 5.12 -7.43
N GLY A 49 3.10 3.95 -8.00
CA GLY A 49 4.30 3.72 -8.81
C GLY A 49 4.37 4.62 -10.06
N VAL A 50 3.25 4.91 -10.72
CA VAL A 50 3.19 5.91 -11.82
C VAL A 50 3.54 7.31 -11.31
N LEU A 51 2.97 7.73 -10.18
CA LEU A 51 3.26 9.03 -9.58
C LEU A 51 4.75 9.19 -9.25
N VAL A 52 5.37 8.16 -8.66
CA VAL A 52 6.79 8.16 -8.27
C VAL A 52 7.72 8.11 -9.48
N ARG A 53 7.38 7.35 -10.53
CA ARG A 53 8.25 7.19 -11.72
C ARG A 53 8.18 8.34 -12.70
N THR A 54 7.02 8.99 -12.78
CA THR A 54 6.77 10.05 -13.79
C THR A 54 6.26 11.35 -13.16
N PRO A 55 6.92 11.88 -12.12
CA PRO A 55 6.45 13.08 -11.44
C PRO A 55 6.45 14.30 -12.37
N GLU A 56 7.29 14.32 -13.40
CA GLU A 56 7.38 15.38 -14.41
C GLU A 56 6.12 15.54 -15.27
N ARG A 57 5.21 14.56 -15.26
CA ARG A 57 3.95 14.60 -16.01
C ARG A 57 2.87 15.45 -15.33
N TYR A 58 3.13 15.88 -14.10
CA TYR A 58 2.19 16.59 -13.27
C TYR A 58 2.76 17.97 -12.93
N SER A 59 1.89 18.97 -12.83
CA SER A 59 2.26 20.20 -12.14
C SER A 59 2.49 19.91 -10.65
N GLN A 60 3.21 20.80 -9.96
CA GLN A 60 3.49 20.65 -8.52
C GLN A 60 2.20 20.53 -7.68
N ALA A 61 1.15 21.27 -8.05
CA ALA A 61 -0.14 21.20 -7.37
C ALA A 61 -0.84 19.85 -7.58
N GLU A 62 -0.82 19.33 -8.81
CA GLU A 62 -1.39 18.01 -9.14
C GLU A 62 -0.62 16.88 -8.45
N LEU A 63 0.72 16.97 -8.37
CA LEU A 63 1.54 16.00 -7.63
C LEU A 63 1.13 15.93 -6.16
N LEU A 64 1.01 17.08 -5.51
CA LEU A 64 0.64 17.16 -4.10
C LEU A 64 -0.76 16.61 -3.86
N ALA A 65 -1.74 17.04 -4.67
CA ALA A 65 -3.11 16.56 -4.56
C ALA A 65 -3.20 15.04 -4.80
N THR A 66 -2.59 14.54 -5.88
CA THR A 66 -2.61 13.10 -6.21
C THR A 66 -1.92 12.26 -5.13
N ARG A 67 -0.80 12.74 -4.56
CA ARG A 67 -0.11 12.04 -3.47
C ARG A 67 -0.97 11.98 -2.21
N MET A 68 -1.62 13.08 -1.84
CA MET A 68 -2.53 13.12 -0.70
C MET A 68 -3.68 12.13 -0.87
N ASP A 69 -4.34 12.14 -2.04
CA ASP A 69 -5.46 11.24 -2.34
C ASP A 69 -5.04 9.76 -2.25
N LEU A 70 -3.86 9.42 -2.80
CA LEU A 70 -3.32 8.07 -2.76
C LEU A 70 -2.87 7.65 -1.37
N ASN A 71 -2.33 8.57 -0.55
CA ASN A 71 -1.98 8.28 0.84
C ASN A 71 -3.24 7.96 1.66
N GLU A 72 -4.28 8.77 1.53
CA GLU A 72 -5.56 8.50 2.20
C GLU A 72 -6.18 7.18 1.74
N GLU A 73 -6.05 6.83 0.46
CA GLU A 73 -6.49 5.55 -0.07
C GLU A 73 -5.69 4.38 0.54
N GLY A 74 -4.37 4.52 0.68
CA GLY A 74 -3.51 3.57 1.38
C GLY A 74 -3.96 3.34 2.82
N GLU A 75 -4.25 4.41 3.58
CA GLU A 75 -4.78 4.28 4.94
C GLU A 75 -6.13 3.55 4.98
N ARG A 76 -7.04 3.86 4.06
CA ARG A 76 -8.34 3.16 3.96
C ARG A 76 -8.16 1.69 3.67
N LEU A 77 -7.23 1.33 2.78
CA LEU A 77 -6.91 -0.06 2.48
C LEU A 77 -6.35 -0.79 3.71
N ALA A 78 -5.47 -0.14 4.50
CA ALA A 78 -4.95 -0.71 5.75
C ALA A 78 -6.06 -1.11 6.72
N ARG A 79 -7.02 -0.22 6.96
CA ARG A 79 -8.18 -0.49 7.83
C ARG A 79 -9.03 -1.66 7.32
N ARG A 80 -9.31 -1.69 6.01
CA ARG A 80 -10.09 -2.78 5.41
C ARG A 80 -9.39 -4.14 5.54
N ILE A 81 -8.06 -4.16 5.39
CA ILE A 81 -7.28 -5.39 5.58
C ILE A 81 -7.35 -5.84 7.04
N GLU A 82 -7.15 -4.91 7.99
CA GLU A 82 -7.23 -5.17 9.42
C GLU A 82 -8.61 -5.72 9.82
N ASP A 83 -9.68 -5.16 9.27
CA ASP A 83 -11.06 -5.64 9.46
C ASP A 83 -11.21 -7.10 8.99
N GLU A 84 -10.66 -7.47 7.82
CA GLU A 84 -10.66 -8.87 7.36
C GLU A 84 -9.89 -9.82 8.29
N GLN A 85 -8.89 -9.32 9.03
CA GLN A 85 -8.12 -10.12 9.98
C GLN A 85 -8.83 -10.29 11.34
N ASN A 86 -10.01 -9.71 11.54
CA ASN A 86 -10.78 -9.81 12.79
C ASN A 86 -9.93 -9.46 14.05
N GLY A 87 -9.08 -8.43 13.96
CA GLY A 87 -8.23 -7.97 15.06
C GLY A 87 -7.04 -8.88 15.40
N GLN A 88 -6.76 -9.90 14.59
CA GLN A 88 -5.58 -10.76 14.78
C GLN A 88 -4.26 -10.05 14.40
N VAL A 89 -4.37 -9.06 13.50
CA VAL A 89 -3.25 -8.33 12.91
C VAL A 89 -3.55 -6.83 12.94
N ASP A 90 -2.57 -6.04 13.36
CA ASP A 90 -2.55 -4.57 13.26
C ASP A 90 -1.86 -4.20 11.94
N VAL A 91 -2.61 -3.61 11.01
CA VAL A 91 -2.14 -3.31 9.64
C VAL A 91 -2.01 -1.80 9.46
N GLN A 92 -0.84 -1.35 9.03
CA GLN A 92 -0.55 0.07 8.85
C GLN A 92 0.01 0.36 7.47
N TYR A 93 -0.47 1.45 6.88
CA TYR A 93 0.12 2.02 5.67
C TYR A 93 1.33 2.88 6.04
N ARG A 94 2.40 2.81 5.25
CA ARG A 94 3.51 3.78 5.31
C ARG A 94 3.50 4.64 4.06
N GLU A 95 3.35 5.93 4.27
CA GLU A 95 3.57 6.92 3.23
C GLU A 95 5.01 6.81 2.70
N GLU A 96 5.15 6.81 1.38
CA GLU A 96 6.40 7.20 0.72
C GLU A 96 6.53 8.72 0.73
#